data_AF-A0A371BC07-F1
#
_entry.id   AF-A0A371BC07-F1
#
_cell.length_a   1.000
_cell.length_b   1.000
_cell.length_c   1.000
_cell.angle_alpha   90.00
_cell.angle_beta   90.00
_cell.angle_gamma   90.00
#
_symmetry.space_group_name_H-M   'P 1'
#
loop_
_entity.id
_entity.type
_entity.pdbx_description
1 polymer ?
#
loop_
_entity_poly.entity_id
_entity_poly.type
_entity_poly.pdbx_seq_one_letter_code
_entity_poly.pdbx_strand_id
1 'polypeptide(L)' 'MGQALLTSRSANPAADAVWMAETVMQFSPATDSEALKLLRASFPDCPLSLRVAALNLLMRQSRRPVGLPR' A
#
# COMPACT_ATOMS: atom_id res chain seq x y z
N MET A 1 24.67 11.85 -6.65
CA MET A 1 24.06 10.58 -6.20
C MET A 1 23.90 10.68 -4.69
N GLY A 2 22.66 10.73 -4.19
CA GLY A 2 22.41 10.95 -2.76
C GLY A 2 20.91 11.06 -2.49
N GLN A 3 20.20 9.95 -2.59
CA GLN A 3 18.80 9.87 -2.20
C GLN A 3 18.74 9.91 -0.66
N ALA A 4 18.38 11.07 -0.11
CA ALA A 4 18.01 11.21 1.29
C ALA A 4 16.63 10.53 1.49
N LEU A 5 16.65 9.20 1.59
CA LEU A 5 15.48 8.33 1.50
C LEU A 5 14.97 7.88 2.88
N LEU A 6 15.14 8.67 3.95
CA LEU A 6 14.98 8.11 5.30
C LEU A 6 14.07 8.83 6.31
N THR A 7 13.68 10.09 6.21
CA THR A 7 12.81 10.67 7.26
C THR A 7 11.99 11.87 6.78
N SER A 8 10.90 11.58 6.09
CA SER A 8 9.69 12.39 6.21
C SER A 8 8.52 11.44 6.09
N ARG A 9 8.28 10.67 7.17
CA ARG A 9 6.95 10.08 7.38
C ARG A 9 5.99 11.27 7.30
N SER A 10 5.20 11.30 6.23
CA SER A 10 4.41 12.46 5.87
C SER A 10 3.56 12.88 7.07
N ALA A 11 3.35 14.18 7.28
CA ALA A 11 2.34 14.67 8.24
C ALA A 11 0.92 14.11 7.94
N ASN A 12 0.76 13.41 6.81
CA ASN A 12 -0.46 12.74 6.39
C ASN A 12 -0.28 11.21 6.30
N PRO A 13 -0.72 10.44 7.31
CA PRO A 13 -0.64 8.97 7.29
C PRO A 13 -1.48 8.33 6.18
N ALA A 14 -2.45 9.06 5.62
CA ALA A 14 -3.23 8.56 4.47
C ALA A 14 -2.39 8.56 3.18
N ALA A 15 -1.52 9.55 2.99
CA ALA A 15 -0.63 9.60 1.83
C ALA A 15 0.39 8.45 1.87
N ASP A 16 0.96 8.18 3.06
CA ASP A 16 1.85 7.04 3.26
C ASP A 16 1.14 5.70 2.97
N ALA A 17 -0.12 5.56 3.39
CA ALA A 17 -0.92 4.36 3.12
C ALA A 17 -1.21 4.16 1.63
N VAL A 18 -1.45 5.24 0.88
CA VAL A 18 -1.61 5.20 -0.59
C VAL A 18 -0.33 4.74 -1.26
N TRP A 19 0.81 5.34 -0.90
CA TRP A 19 2.10 4.97 -1.47
C TRP A 19 2.49 3.51 -1.19
N MET A 20 2.22 3.02 0.03
CA MET A 20 2.40 1.61 0.38
C MET A 20 1.49 0.68 -0.42
N ALA A 21 0.24 1.06 -0.64
CA ALA A 21 -0.70 0.31 -1.47
C ALA A 21 -0.22 0.25 -2.93
N GLU A 22 0.19 1.37 -3.52
CA GLU A 22 0.73 1.40 -4.89
C GLU A 22 1.99 0.57 -5.05
N THR A 23 2.88 0.60 -4.05
CA THR A 23 4.09 -0.23 -4.03
C THR A 23 3.73 -1.72 -4.06
N VAL A 24 2.74 -2.13 -3.27
CA VAL A 24 2.30 -3.53 -3.20
C VAL A 24 1.52 -3.95 -4.44
N MET A 25 0.76 -3.04 -5.07
CA MET A 25 0.08 -3.30 -6.35
C MET A 25 1.04 -3.69 -7.48
N GLN A 26 2.29 -3.22 -7.47
CA GLN A 26 3.29 -3.62 -8.48
C GLN A 26 3.59 -5.12 -8.48
N PHE A 27 3.34 -5.80 -7.36
CA PHE A 27 3.48 -7.26 -7.23
C PHE A 27 2.20 -8.02 -7.60
N SER A 28 1.11 -7.32 -7.95
CA SER A 28 -0.19 -7.90 -8.29
C SER A 28 -0.66 -8.98 -7.31
N PRO A 29 -0.81 -8.67 -6.00
CA PRO A 29 -1.25 -9.65 -5.02
C PRO A 29 -2.61 -10.23 -5.41
N ALA A 30 -2.70 -11.56 -5.44
CA ALA A 30 -3.94 -12.23 -5.84
C ALA A 30 -4.99 -12.23 -4.71
N THR A 31 -4.55 -12.08 -3.45
CA THR A 31 -5.41 -12.12 -2.26
C THR A 31 -5.03 -11.04 -1.25
N ASP A 32 -5.98 -10.68 -0.39
CA ASP A 32 -5.76 -9.76 0.74
C ASP A 32 -4.63 -10.21 1.69
N SER A 33 -4.56 -11.51 1.94
CA SER A 33 -3.57 -12.12 2.81
C SER A 33 -2.17 -12.04 2.21
N GLU A 34 -2.06 -12.14 0.89
CA GLU A 34 -0.81 -11.93 0.14
C GLU A 34 -0.40 -10.46 0.14
N ALA A 35 -1.36 -9.55 -0.11
CA ALA A 35 -1.14 -8.11 -0.01
C ALA A 35 -0.64 -7.70 1.39
N LEU A 36 -1.22 -8.26 2.46
CA LEU A 36 -0.78 -7.99 3.83
C LEU A 36 0.62 -8.57 4.11
N LYS A 37 0.95 -9.75 3.59
CA LYS A 37 2.31 -10.31 3.69
C LYS A 37 3.33 -9.42 2.99
N LEU A 38 3.02 -8.95 1.78
CA LEU A 38 3.88 -8.01 1.03
C LEU A 38 4.04 -6.68 1.77
N LEU A 39 2.95 -6.11 2.31
CA LEU A 39 3.01 -4.91 3.14
C LEU A 39 3.91 -5.09 4.37
N ARG A 40 3.87 -6.26 5.01
CA ARG A 40 4.74 -6.58 6.16
C ARG A 40 6.20 -6.78 5.76
N ALA A 41 6.45 -7.40 4.61
CA ALA A 41 7.78 -7.67 4.10
C ALA A 41 8.47 -6.39 3.61
N SER A 42 7.74 -5.54 2.89
CA SER A 42 8.26 -4.28 2.35
C SER A 42 8.35 -3.16 3.40
N PHE A 43 7.52 -3.20 4.44
CA PHE A 43 7.44 -2.15 5.45
C PHE A 43 7.37 -2.71 6.90
N PRO A 44 8.44 -3.36 7.39
CA PRO A 44 8.46 -3.94 8.73
C PRO A 44 8.35 -2.87 9.84
N ASP A 45 8.94 -1.69 9.64
CA ASP A 45 8.99 -0.58 10.61
C ASP A 45 7.75 0.35 10.61
N CYS A 46 6.78 0.09 9.73
CA CYS A 46 5.54 0.86 9.68
C CYS A 46 4.53 0.37 10.74
N PRO A 47 3.78 1.26 11.42
CA PRO A 47 2.79 0.85 12.41
C PRO A 47 1.68 0.01 11.76
N LEU A 48 1.11 -0.91 12.54
CA LEU A 48 0.06 -1.84 12.08
C LEU A 48 -1.13 -1.09 11.46
N SER A 49 -1.55 0.01 12.09
CA SER A 49 -2.68 0.83 11.64
C SER A 49 -2.50 1.34 10.20
N LEU A 50 -1.27 1.67 9.82
CA LEU A 50 -0.95 2.23 8.50
C LEU A 50 -0.88 1.12 7.44
N ARG A 51 -0.38 -0.08 7.81
CA ARG A 51 -0.46 -1.29 6.98
C ARG A 51 -1.92 -1.71 6.72
N VAL A 52 -2.79 -1.62 7.73
CA VAL A 52 -4.22 -1.90 7.58
C VAL A 52 -4.92 -0.84 6.71
N ALA A 53 -4.55 0.44 6.85
CA ALA A 53 -5.06 1.49 5.97
C ALA A 53 -4.68 1.25 4.50
N ALA A 54 -3.43 0.86 4.23
CA ALA A 54 -2.96 0.49 2.89
C ALA A 54 -3.71 -0.73 2.34
N LEU A 55 -3.92 -1.77 3.16
CA LEU A 55 -4.72 -2.93 2.77
C LEU A 55 -6.17 -2.55 2.44
N ASN A 56 -6.80 -1.70 3.24
CA ASN A 56 -8.16 -1.24 2.98
C ASN A 56 -8.25 -0.45 1.65
N LEU A 57 -7.23 0.35 1.31
CA LEU A 57 -7.13 1.02 0.02
C LEU A 57 -7.02 0.02 -1.14
N LEU A 58 -6.14 -0.99 -1.01
CA LEU A 58 -6.01 -2.08 -1.98
C LEU A 58 -7.33 -2.82 -2.19
N MET A 59 -8.03 -3.16 -1.11
CA MET A 59 -9.34 -3.81 -1.17
C MET A 59 -10.38 -2.94 -1.87
N ARG A 60 -10.40 -1.63 -1.64
CA ARG A 60 -11.33 -0.70 -2.31
C ARG A 60 -11.02 -0.58 -3.81
N GLN A 61 -9.75 -0.61 -4.20
CA GLN A 61 -9.31 -0.56 -5.59
C GLN A 61 -9.59 -1.88 -6.32
N SER A 62 -9.32 -3.03 -5.69
CA SER A 62 -9.59 -4.36 -6.25
C SER A 62 -11.09 -4.67 -6.33
N ARG A 63 -11.88 -4.16 -5.38
CA ARG A 63 -13.35 -4.21 -5.41
C ARG A 63 -13.99 -3.20 -6.34
N ARG A 64 -13.25 -2.23 -6.88
CA ARG A 64 -13.74 -1.45 -8.00
C ARG A 64 -13.63 -2.41 -9.18
N PRO A 65 -14.73 -3.07 -9.60
CA PRO A 65 -14.64 -3.76 -10.86
C PRO A 65 -14.29 -2.66 -11.85
N VAL A 66 -13.28 -2.91 -12.66
CA VAL A 66 -13.19 -2.22 -13.94
C VAL A 66 -14.50 -2.56 -14.67
N GLY A 67 -15.52 -1.74 -14.42
CA GLY A 67 -16.73 -1.72 -15.21
C GLY A 67 -16.30 -1.22 -16.58
N LEU A 68 -16.09 -2.17 -17.49
CA LEU A 68 -16.01 -2.02 -18.95
C LEU A 68 -17.14 -1.10 -19.50
N PRO A 69 -17.19 -0.82 -20.82
CA PRO A 69 -16.23 -0.19 -21.73
C PRO A 69 -16.89 1.03 -22.45
N ARG A 70 -16.14 1.84 -23.21
CA ARG A 70 -16.69 2.59 -24.36
C ARG A 70 -15.67 2.66 -25.48
#